data_AF-A0A7S0BLQ3-F1
#
_entry.id   AF-A0A7S0BLQ3-F1
#
_cell.length_a   1.000
_cell.length_b   1.000
_cell.length_c   1.000
_cell.angle_alpha   90.00
_cell.angle_beta   90.00
_cell.angle_gamma   90.00
#
_symmetry.space_group_name_H-M   'P 1'
#
loop_
_entity.id
_entity.type
_entity.pdbx_description
1 polymer ?
#
loop_
_entity_poly.entity_id
_entity_poly.type
_entity_poly.pdbx_seq_one_letter_code
_entity_poly.pdbx_strand_id
1 'polypeptide(L)'
;MRMFRIFCVVGVMTAVLMSHRVIAQDKGCVGSTPQEKKLLSGARKVLNMNWMSEMNSTLPSANLYPHQWSWDSAFIAFGYAHYDIIRAKEEMRSLFRAQWKNGLVPHIVFNPQTSGSYFPGPKYWKTNTSPHAVHDPETTGIVQPAVHAIAVLKTYEASGDIEYLREMFPLLKKWHDYLYRERDVHGEHLVFVRHPWETGMDNAPSWDD
;
A
#
# COMPACT_ATOMS: atom_id res chain seq x y z
N MET A 1 -4.81 -31.76 15.21
CA MET A 1 -5.42 -30.57 14.58
C MET A 1 -5.04 -29.35 15.41
N ARG A 2 -4.02 -28.59 14.99
CA ARG A 2 -3.54 -27.40 15.71
C ARG A 2 -3.95 -26.16 14.93
N MET A 3 -4.92 -25.46 15.51
CA MET A 3 -5.37 -24.12 15.17
C MET A 3 -4.40 -23.13 15.84
N PHE A 4 -3.49 -22.48 15.10
CA PHE A 4 -2.62 -21.44 15.65
C PHE A 4 -2.24 -20.38 14.61
N ARG A 5 -2.64 -19.13 14.90
CA ARG A 5 -2.04 -17.84 14.54
C ARG A 5 -2.08 -17.37 13.08
N ILE A 6 -3.20 -16.72 12.72
CA ILE A 6 -3.28 -15.66 11.71
C ILE A 6 -3.73 -14.37 12.41
N PHE A 7 -2.86 -13.79 13.25
CA PHE A 7 -3.17 -12.55 13.98
C PHE A 7 -1.99 -11.57 14.07
N CYS A 8 -0.97 -11.73 13.22
CA CYS A 8 0.28 -10.98 13.39
C CYS A 8 0.40 -9.68 12.57
N VAL A 9 -0.51 -9.38 11.63
CA VAL A 9 -0.38 -8.17 10.79
C VAL A 9 -1.27 -7.01 11.28
N VAL A 10 -2.41 -7.31 11.90
CA VAL A 10 -3.34 -6.26 12.37
C VAL A 10 -2.88 -5.60 13.68
N GLY A 11 -2.15 -6.33 14.53
CA GLY A 11 -1.82 -5.88 15.90
C GLY A 11 -0.81 -4.74 16.01
N VAL A 12 -0.04 -4.43 14.96
CA VAL A 12 0.92 -3.32 14.96
C VAL A 12 0.32 -2.04 14.37
N MET A 13 -0.78 -2.13 13.61
CA MET A 13 -1.36 -1.00 12.87
C MET A 13 -2.30 -0.10 13.68
N THR A 14 -2.93 -0.61 14.74
CA THR A 14 -3.90 0.18 15.53
C THR A 14 -3.23 1.24 16.43
N ALA A 15 -1.93 1.13 16.72
CA ALA A 15 -1.23 2.07 17.58
C ALA A 15 -0.81 3.39 16.88
N VAL A 16 -0.80 3.43 15.55
CA VAL A 16 -0.32 4.61 14.79
C VAL A 16 -1.44 5.60 14.47
N LEU A 17 -2.70 5.15 14.48
CA LEU A 17 -3.87 5.96 14.09
C LEU A 17 -4.43 6.87 15.21
N MET A 18 -3.94 6.79 16.45
CA MET A 18 -4.54 7.50 17.60
C MET A 18 -3.80 8.78 18.06
N SER A 19 -2.81 9.30 17.34
CA SER A 19 -2.16 10.57 17.73
C SER A 19 -2.40 11.68 16.71
N HIS A 20 -3.60 12.25 16.75
CA HIS A 20 -3.86 13.58 16.16
C HIS A 20 -3.17 14.65 17.02
N ARG A 21 -1.88 14.86 16.78
CA ARG A 21 -1.13 16.11 17.01
C ARG A 21 0.33 15.81 16.75
N VAL A 22 0.86 16.18 15.57
CA VAL A 22 2.13 16.92 15.38
C VAL A 22 2.16 17.34 13.90
N ILE A 23 1.69 18.57 13.64
CA ILE A 23 2.25 19.42 12.59
C ILE A 23 3.31 20.24 13.31
N ALA A 24 4.58 19.92 13.11
CA ALA A 24 5.69 20.81 13.38
C ALA A 24 6.94 20.31 12.68
N GLN A 25 7.56 21.25 11.96
CA GLN A 25 8.96 21.32 11.61
C GLN A 25 9.88 20.59 12.60
N ASP A 26 10.97 20.04 12.07
CA ASP A 26 12.17 19.50 12.70
C ASP A 26 12.48 20.08 14.12
N LYS A 27 11.72 19.61 15.12
CA LYS A 27 12.06 19.70 16.53
C LYS A 27 12.46 18.29 16.90
N GLY A 28 13.75 17.99 16.77
CA GLY A 28 14.33 16.72 17.19
C GLY A 28 13.68 16.27 18.50
N CYS A 29 13.21 15.02 18.54
CA CYS A 29 12.36 14.49 19.60
C CYS A 29 12.89 14.87 21.00
N VAL A 30 12.39 15.98 21.55
CA VAL A 30 12.58 16.32 22.95
C VAL A 30 11.72 15.33 23.71
N GLY A 31 12.36 14.27 24.20
CA GLY A 31 11.77 13.38 25.21
C GLY A 31 11.31 12.00 24.77
N SER A 32 11.86 11.37 23.71
CA SER A 32 11.54 9.95 23.46
C SER A 32 12.24 9.06 24.50
N THR A 33 11.48 8.25 25.24
CA THR A 33 11.98 7.28 26.21
C THR A 33 12.95 6.27 25.56
N PRO A 34 13.86 5.64 26.32
CA PRO A 34 14.73 4.58 25.78
C PRO A 34 13.95 3.45 25.08
N GLN A 35 12.76 3.14 25.60
CA GLN A 35 11.86 2.14 25.02
C GLN A 35 11.31 2.59 23.67
N GLU A 36 10.87 3.85 23.54
CA GLU A 36 10.41 4.40 22.25
C GLU A 36 11.53 4.43 21.22
N LYS A 37 12.75 4.82 21.60
CA LYS A 37 13.92 4.77 20.70
C LYS A 37 14.18 3.35 20.20
N LYS A 38 14.05 2.36 21.08
CA LYS A 38 14.20 0.93 20.72
C LYS A 38 13.12 0.48 19.74
N LEU A 39 11.86 0.87 19.97
CA LEU A 39 10.74 0.55 19.06
C LEU A 39 10.92 1.21 17.69
N LEU A 40 11.30 2.50 17.66
CA LEU A 40 11.56 3.22 16.41
C LEU A 40 12.71 2.60 15.61
N SER A 41 13.81 2.24 16.29
CA SER A 41 14.94 1.55 15.66
C SER A 41 14.52 0.17 15.10
N GLY A 42 13.73 -0.59 15.86
CA GLY A 42 13.18 -1.87 15.41
C GLY A 42 12.28 -1.73 14.19
N ALA A 43 11.35 -0.77 14.20
CA ALA A 43 10.44 -0.51 13.08
C ALA A 43 11.21 -0.14 11.80
N ARG A 44 12.19 0.77 11.91
CA ARG A 44 13.06 1.15 10.78
C ARG A 44 13.84 -0.04 10.24
N LYS A 45 14.36 -0.89 11.13
CA LYS A 45 15.08 -2.10 10.71
C LYS A 45 14.19 -3.04 9.89
N VAL A 46 12.94 -3.25 10.30
CA VAL A 46 11.98 -4.09 9.55
C VAL A 46 11.73 -3.51 8.16
N LEU A 47 11.42 -2.21 8.06
CA LEU A 47 11.20 -1.56 6.76
C LEU A 47 12.44 -1.59 5.86
N ASN A 48 13.63 -1.46 6.45
CA ASN A 48 14.88 -1.53 5.69
C ASN A 48 15.20 -2.93 5.19
N MET A 49 14.89 -3.96 5.98
CA MET A 49 15.11 -5.36 5.60
C MET A 49 14.14 -5.81 4.51
N ASN A 50 12.95 -5.21 4.44
CA ASN A 50 11.94 -5.56 3.46
C ASN A 50 11.98 -4.69 2.19
N TRP A 51 12.86 -3.68 2.13
CA TRP A 51 13.02 -2.83 0.95
C TRP A 51 13.67 -3.60 -0.20
N MET A 52 13.05 -3.55 -1.38
CA MET A 52 13.52 -4.16 -2.62
C MET A 52 13.92 -3.06 -3.60
N SER A 53 15.22 -2.82 -3.76
CA SER A 53 15.76 -1.79 -4.65
C SER A 53 15.33 -1.94 -6.10
N GLU A 54 15.19 -3.18 -6.57
CA GLU A 54 14.85 -3.53 -7.94
C GLU A 54 13.41 -3.17 -8.28
N MET A 55 12.53 -3.13 -7.27
CA MET A 55 11.12 -2.75 -7.43
C MET A 55 10.85 -1.30 -7.01
N ASN A 56 11.77 -0.68 -6.26
CA ASN A 56 11.53 0.55 -5.52
C ASN A 56 10.28 0.45 -4.63
N SER A 57 10.15 -0.68 -3.94
CA SER A 57 9.01 -0.98 -3.07
C SER A 57 9.42 -1.83 -1.89
N THR A 58 8.52 -1.94 -0.92
CA THR A 58 8.74 -2.69 0.31
C THR A 58 7.80 -3.87 0.39
N LEU A 59 8.33 -5.04 0.74
CA LEU A 59 7.52 -6.24 0.96
C LEU A 59 6.78 -6.14 2.31
N PRO A 60 5.48 -6.43 2.40
CA PRO A 60 4.79 -6.49 3.69
C PRO A 60 5.42 -7.50 4.64
N SER A 61 5.87 -8.63 4.09
CA SER A 61 6.63 -9.66 4.80
C SER A 61 7.49 -10.45 3.82
N ALA A 62 8.80 -10.44 4.00
CA ALA A 62 9.77 -11.11 3.14
C ALA A 62 9.42 -12.57 2.75
N ASN A 63 8.83 -13.36 3.67
CA ASN A 63 8.53 -14.77 3.42
C ASN A 63 7.09 -15.03 2.95
N LEU A 64 6.10 -14.42 3.62
CA LEU A 64 4.68 -14.69 3.36
C LEU A 64 4.08 -13.84 2.22
N TYR A 65 4.57 -12.61 2.05
CA TYR A 65 4.04 -11.63 1.11
C TYR A 65 5.20 -11.06 0.27
N PRO A 66 5.70 -11.83 -0.72
CA PRO A 66 6.96 -11.57 -1.42
C PRO A 66 6.82 -10.64 -2.64
N HIS A 67 5.83 -9.75 -2.61
CA HIS A 67 5.41 -8.81 -3.65
C HIS A 67 5.07 -7.44 -3.03
N GLN A 68 4.69 -6.47 -3.84
CA GLN A 68 4.20 -5.18 -3.36
C GLN A 68 2.66 -5.20 -3.28
N TRP A 69 2.10 -4.86 -2.12
CA TRP A 69 0.65 -4.75 -1.92
C TRP A 69 0.20 -3.28 -1.85
N SER A 70 -0.96 -3.00 -2.41
CA SER A 70 -1.44 -1.64 -2.67
C SER A 70 -1.63 -0.80 -1.40
N TRP A 71 -2.45 -1.28 -0.46
CA TRP A 71 -2.70 -0.53 0.77
C TRP A 71 -1.49 -0.59 1.73
N ASP A 72 -0.73 -1.70 1.74
CA ASP A 72 0.49 -1.86 2.52
C ASP A 72 1.51 -0.80 2.10
N SER A 73 1.73 -0.61 0.80
CA SER A 73 2.61 0.44 0.26
C SER A 73 2.18 1.84 0.73
N ALA A 74 0.89 2.13 0.83
CA ALA A 74 0.42 3.41 1.36
C ALA A 74 0.79 3.58 2.85
N PHE A 75 0.59 2.56 3.68
CA PHE A 75 1.00 2.60 5.09
C PHE A 75 2.52 2.65 5.28
N ILE A 76 3.26 1.94 4.42
CA ILE A 76 4.72 1.94 4.42
C ILE A 76 5.25 3.32 4.02
N ALA A 77 4.72 3.92 2.96
CA ALA A 77 5.06 5.29 2.55
C ALA A 77 4.72 6.31 3.65
N PHE A 78 3.59 6.14 4.35
CA PHE A 78 3.26 6.94 5.53
C PHE A 78 4.33 6.78 6.62
N GLY A 79 4.78 5.56 6.90
CA GLY A 79 5.87 5.27 7.84
C GLY A 79 7.19 5.93 7.42
N TYR A 80 7.56 5.81 6.15
CA TYR A 80 8.74 6.45 5.58
C TYR A 80 8.65 7.97 5.62
N ALA A 81 7.47 8.57 5.51
CA ALA A 81 7.29 10.03 5.59
C ALA A 81 7.82 10.64 6.92
N HIS A 82 8.01 9.82 7.96
CA HIS A 82 8.60 10.25 9.23
C HIS A 82 10.13 10.30 9.25
N TYR A 83 10.84 9.65 8.32
CA TYR A 83 12.31 9.56 8.40
C TYR A 83 13.07 9.36 7.09
N ASP A 84 12.40 8.98 6.00
CA ASP A 84 12.98 8.73 4.68
C ASP A 84 12.00 9.16 3.57
N ILE A 85 11.97 10.46 3.30
CA ILE A 85 11.08 11.06 2.29
C ILE A 85 11.31 10.46 0.90
N ILE A 86 12.56 10.11 0.57
CA ILE A 86 12.90 9.58 -0.76
C ILE A 86 12.20 8.24 -0.94
N ARG A 87 12.33 7.32 0.02
CA ARG A 87 11.63 6.02 -0.04
C ARG A 87 10.13 6.17 0.03
N ALA A 88 9.59 7.13 0.80
CA ALA A 88 8.15 7.39 0.83
C ALA A 88 7.59 7.71 -0.57
N LYS A 89 8.30 8.55 -1.33
CA LYS A 89 7.93 8.91 -2.71
C LYS A 89 8.10 7.73 -3.66
N GLU A 90 9.23 7.01 -3.57
CA GLU A 90 9.52 5.88 -4.45
C GLU A 90 8.53 4.72 -4.26
N GLU A 91 8.11 4.43 -3.03
CA GLU A 91 7.09 3.42 -2.72
C GLU A 91 5.75 3.73 -3.41
N MET A 92 5.32 5.00 -3.40
CA MET A 92 4.08 5.40 -4.08
C MET A 92 4.26 5.44 -5.60
N ARG A 93 5.39 5.94 -6.11
CA ARG A 93 5.70 5.94 -7.53
C ARG A 93 5.71 4.52 -8.10
N SER A 94 6.32 3.56 -7.41
CA SER A 94 6.36 2.17 -7.87
C SER A 94 4.98 1.54 -7.97
N LEU A 95 4.12 1.76 -6.97
CA LEU A 95 2.73 1.30 -7.03
C LEU A 95 1.97 1.92 -8.20
N PHE A 96 2.08 3.24 -8.40
CA PHE A 96 1.34 3.93 -9.44
C PHE A 96 1.91 3.72 -10.86
N ARG A 97 3.18 3.29 -11.02
CA ARG A 97 3.68 2.75 -12.30
C ARG A 97 2.87 1.52 -12.74
N ALA A 98 2.28 0.79 -11.80
CA ALA A 98 1.44 -0.37 -12.06
C ALA A 98 -0.05 -0.03 -12.27
N GLN A 99 -0.44 1.25 -12.23
CA GLN A 99 -1.81 1.69 -12.46
C GLN A 99 -2.25 1.35 -13.89
N TRP A 100 -3.40 0.71 -14.03
CA TRP A 100 -3.96 0.33 -15.32
C TRP A 100 -4.40 1.56 -16.14
N LYS A 101 -4.54 1.36 -17.45
CA LYS A 101 -4.95 2.42 -18.39
C LYS A 101 -6.30 3.04 -18.06
N ASN A 102 -7.22 2.27 -17.47
CA ASN A 102 -8.55 2.74 -17.03
C ASN A 102 -8.55 3.35 -15.62
N GLY A 103 -7.42 3.37 -14.91
CA GLY A 103 -7.28 3.97 -13.58
C GLY A 103 -7.22 2.99 -12.41
N LEU A 104 -7.50 1.69 -12.63
CA LEU A 104 -7.40 0.65 -11.60
C LEU A 104 -5.99 0.64 -10.99
N VAL A 105 -5.90 0.80 -9.66
CA VAL A 105 -4.66 0.55 -8.92
C VAL A 105 -4.72 -0.88 -8.36
N PRO A 106 -3.87 -1.80 -8.83
CA PRO A 106 -4.00 -3.21 -8.51
C PRO A 106 -3.68 -3.48 -7.05
N HIS A 107 -4.29 -4.52 -6.47
CA HIS A 107 -4.03 -4.89 -5.07
C HIS A 107 -2.62 -5.47 -4.85
N ILE A 108 -2.06 -6.13 -5.86
CA ILE A 108 -0.68 -6.64 -5.88
C ILE A 108 0.01 -6.25 -7.18
N VAL A 109 1.26 -5.81 -7.04
CA VAL A 109 2.29 -5.72 -8.09
C VAL A 109 3.31 -6.83 -7.85
N PHE A 110 3.41 -7.76 -8.79
CA PHE A 110 4.21 -8.98 -8.61
C PHE A 110 5.72 -8.69 -8.68
N ASN A 111 6.46 -9.31 -7.78
CA ASN A 111 7.92 -9.31 -7.81
C ASN A 111 8.41 -10.38 -8.81
N PRO A 112 9.14 -10.01 -9.88
CA PRO A 112 9.64 -10.97 -10.85
C PRO A 112 10.69 -11.93 -10.28
N GLN A 113 11.35 -11.58 -9.17
CA GLN A 113 12.40 -12.40 -8.54
C GLN A 113 11.84 -13.55 -7.68
N THR A 114 10.55 -13.55 -7.34
CA THR A 114 9.97 -14.51 -6.38
C THR A 114 8.96 -15.47 -7.02
N SER A 115 9.10 -15.73 -8.33
CA SER A 115 8.19 -16.60 -9.09
C SER A 115 7.91 -17.93 -8.38
N GLY A 116 6.65 -18.14 -7.97
CA GLY A 116 6.13 -19.41 -7.45
C GLY A 116 6.02 -19.50 -5.93
N SER A 117 6.44 -18.49 -5.15
CA SER A 117 6.34 -18.51 -3.69
C SER A 117 5.00 -18.02 -3.13
N TYR A 118 4.14 -17.42 -3.96
CA TYR A 118 2.80 -16.94 -3.61
C TYR A 118 1.76 -17.42 -4.62
N PHE A 119 0.58 -17.79 -4.13
CA PHE A 119 -0.56 -18.19 -4.94
C PHE A 119 -1.84 -17.46 -4.46
N PRO A 120 -2.68 -16.93 -5.37
CA PRO A 120 -2.56 -16.98 -6.83
C PRO A 120 -1.54 -15.99 -7.41
N GLY A 121 -0.63 -16.49 -8.27
CA GLY A 121 0.39 -15.69 -8.96
C GLY A 121 -0.02 -15.23 -10.37
N PRO A 122 0.86 -14.52 -11.11
CA PRO A 122 0.52 -13.88 -12.39
C PRO A 122 -0.13 -14.80 -13.42
N LYS A 123 0.36 -16.04 -13.53
CA LYS A 123 -0.16 -17.07 -14.47
C LYS A 123 -1.60 -17.49 -14.17
N TYR A 124 -2.05 -17.34 -12.93
CA TYR A 124 -3.44 -17.57 -12.53
C TYR A 124 -4.31 -16.36 -12.88
N TRP A 125 -3.83 -15.16 -12.55
CA TRP A 125 -4.54 -13.91 -12.78
C TRP A 125 -4.73 -13.56 -14.26
N LYS A 126 -3.75 -13.86 -15.13
CA LYS A 126 -3.80 -13.64 -16.59
C LYS A 126 -4.27 -12.23 -16.98
N THR A 127 -3.89 -11.22 -16.20
CA THR A 127 -4.31 -9.83 -16.39
C THR A 127 -3.79 -9.24 -17.69
N ASN A 128 -2.69 -9.78 -18.24
CA ASN A 128 -2.18 -9.45 -19.56
C ASN A 128 -3.18 -9.68 -20.71
N THR A 129 -4.27 -10.42 -20.48
CA THR A 129 -5.38 -10.57 -21.44
C THR A 129 -6.34 -9.38 -21.47
N SER A 130 -6.32 -8.51 -20.45
CA SER A 130 -7.11 -7.29 -20.39
C SER A 130 -6.46 -6.18 -21.24
N PRO A 131 -7.24 -5.45 -22.07
CA PRO A 131 -6.70 -4.32 -22.85
C PRO A 131 -6.25 -3.14 -21.96
N HIS A 132 -6.70 -3.11 -20.70
CA HIS A 132 -6.41 -2.04 -19.75
C HIS A 132 -5.21 -2.29 -18.86
N ALA A 133 -4.80 -3.55 -18.68
CA ALA A 133 -3.68 -3.89 -17.82
C ALA A 133 -2.38 -3.30 -18.36
N VAL A 134 -1.48 -2.95 -17.45
CA VAL A 134 -0.06 -2.78 -17.79
C VAL A 134 0.56 -4.17 -17.98
N HIS A 135 1.52 -4.28 -18.90
CA HIS A 135 2.21 -5.55 -19.17
C HIS A 135 3.41 -5.76 -18.27
N ASP A 136 4.07 -4.68 -17.86
CA ASP A 136 5.21 -4.68 -16.96
C ASP A 136 5.07 -3.46 -16.02
N PRO A 137 5.00 -3.66 -14.69
CA PRO A 137 5.03 -4.95 -13.99
C PRO A 137 3.75 -5.80 -14.18
N GLU A 138 3.85 -7.11 -13.95
CA GLU A 138 2.68 -7.99 -13.85
C GLU A 138 1.88 -7.66 -12.58
N THR A 139 0.55 -7.65 -12.69
CA THR A 139 -0.34 -7.23 -11.61
C THR A 139 -1.54 -8.14 -11.46
N THR A 140 -2.24 -7.98 -10.36
CA THR A 140 -3.56 -8.58 -10.15
C THR A 140 -4.68 -7.73 -10.76
N GLY A 141 -5.87 -8.32 -10.91
CA GLY A 141 -7.01 -7.68 -11.59
C GLY A 141 -8.05 -7.05 -10.67
N ILE A 142 -7.78 -7.03 -9.36
CA ILE A 142 -8.68 -6.49 -8.33
C ILE A 142 -8.00 -5.34 -7.60
N VAL A 143 -8.77 -4.58 -6.82
CA VAL A 143 -8.29 -3.40 -6.09
C VAL A 143 -8.12 -3.67 -4.60
N GLN A 144 -7.71 -2.65 -3.86
CA GLN A 144 -7.68 -2.63 -2.38
C GLN A 144 -8.18 -1.26 -1.88
N PRO A 145 -8.39 -1.07 -0.57
CA PRO A 145 -8.89 0.19 -0.03
C PRO A 145 -8.04 1.41 -0.44
N ALA A 146 -8.71 2.50 -0.82
CA ALA A 146 -8.10 3.69 -1.42
C ALA A 146 -7.43 4.64 -0.42
N VAL A 147 -6.49 4.12 0.37
CA VAL A 147 -5.75 4.90 1.39
C VAL A 147 -4.57 5.70 0.83
N HIS A 148 -4.32 5.63 -0.47
CA HIS A 148 -3.13 6.19 -1.14
C HIS A 148 -3.01 7.71 -1.04
N ALA A 149 -4.13 8.43 -1.12
CA ALA A 149 -4.13 9.89 -1.03
C ALA A 149 -3.64 10.38 0.34
N ILE A 150 -3.93 9.63 1.41
CA ILE A 150 -3.45 9.93 2.77
C ILE A 150 -1.93 9.83 2.83
N ALA A 151 -1.36 8.77 2.24
CA ALA A 151 0.08 8.58 2.18
C ALA A 151 0.77 9.69 1.38
N VAL A 152 0.27 10.00 0.18
CA VAL A 152 0.81 11.08 -0.67
C VAL A 152 0.73 12.44 0.04
N LEU A 153 -0.40 12.76 0.67
CA LEU A 153 -0.56 13.98 1.45
C LEU A 153 0.46 14.03 2.59
N LYS A 154 0.62 12.94 3.35
CA LYS A 154 1.57 12.90 4.47
C LYS A 154 3.02 13.08 4.00
N THR A 155 3.40 12.46 2.90
CA THR A 155 4.73 12.63 2.29
C THR A 155 4.94 14.06 1.79
N TYR A 156 3.92 14.68 1.20
CA TYR A 156 3.96 16.09 0.82
C TYR A 156 4.13 17.00 2.05
N GLU A 157 3.30 16.85 3.07
CA GLU A 157 3.36 17.65 4.31
C GLU A 157 4.74 17.56 4.97
N ALA A 158 5.35 16.38 4.97
CA ALA A 158 6.66 16.16 5.57
C ALA A 158 7.82 16.71 4.73
N SER A 159 7.64 16.89 3.42
CA SER A 159 8.70 17.30 2.50
C SER A 159 8.58 18.72 1.94
N GLY A 160 7.37 19.28 1.92
CA GLY A 160 7.06 20.53 1.21
C GLY A 160 7.15 20.45 -0.31
N ASP A 161 7.36 19.25 -0.88
CA ASP A 161 7.62 19.08 -2.32
C ASP A 161 6.33 19.13 -3.15
N ILE A 162 6.04 20.30 -3.69
CA ILE A 162 4.87 20.52 -4.54
C ILE A 162 4.96 19.78 -5.88
N GLU A 163 6.16 19.50 -6.41
CA GLU A 163 6.31 18.78 -7.67
C GLU A 163 5.89 17.32 -7.52
N TYR A 164 6.23 16.69 -6.40
CA TYR A 164 5.72 15.37 -6.05
C TYR A 164 4.19 15.35 -5.99
N LEU A 165 3.57 16.37 -5.40
CA LEU A 165 2.10 16.43 -5.37
C LEU A 165 1.50 16.62 -6.77
N ARG A 166 2.11 17.48 -7.60
CA ARG A 166 1.71 17.68 -9.01
C ARG A 166 1.84 16.40 -9.84
N GLU A 167 2.87 15.60 -9.58
CA GLU A 167 3.09 14.28 -10.19
C GLU A 167 2.00 13.28 -9.78
N MET A 168 1.74 13.15 -8.47
CA MET A 168 0.85 12.11 -7.94
C MET A 168 -0.63 12.42 -8.08
N PHE A 169 -1.02 13.69 -8.05
CA PHE A 169 -2.42 14.12 -8.10
C PHE A 169 -3.21 13.57 -9.31
N PRO A 170 -2.76 13.67 -10.58
CA PRO A 170 -3.49 13.12 -11.71
C PRO A 170 -3.67 11.60 -11.64
N LEU A 171 -2.69 10.88 -11.07
CA LEU A 171 -2.75 9.43 -10.88
C LEU A 171 -3.79 9.05 -9.81
N LEU A 172 -3.80 9.77 -8.68
CA LEU A 172 -4.81 9.64 -7.63
C LEU A 172 -6.22 10.00 -8.10
N LYS A 173 -6.35 11.05 -8.92
CA LYS A 173 -7.63 11.43 -9.51
C LYS A 173 -8.14 10.29 -10.40
N LYS A 174 -7.29 9.78 -11.30
CA LYS A 174 -7.65 8.67 -12.20
C LYS A 174 -8.04 7.40 -11.44
N TRP A 175 -7.41 7.15 -10.30
CA TRP A 175 -7.77 6.07 -9.40
C TRP A 175 -9.17 6.24 -8.80
N HIS A 176 -9.48 7.41 -8.23
CA HIS A 176 -10.82 7.67 -7.71
C HIS A 176 -11.88 7.72 -8.82
N ASP A 177 -11.56 8.27 -10.01
CA ASP A 177 -12.45 8.25 -11.17
C ASP A 177 -12.80 6.81 -11.59
N TYR A 178 -11.85 5.87 -11.48
CA TYR A 178 -12.11 4.44 -11.68
C TYR A 178 -13.09 3.90 -10.65
N LEU A 179 -12.92 4.23 -9.36
CA LEU A 179 -13.82 3.78 -8.30
C LEU A 179 -15.25 4.26 -8.53
N TYR A 180 -15.46 5.55 -8.81
CA TYR A 180 -16.80 6.06 -9.10
C TYR A 180 -17.40 5.41 -10.34
N ARG A 181 -16.62 5.30 -11.43
CA ARG A 181 -17.14 4.77 -12.70
C ARG A 181 -17.44 3.27 -12.64
N GLU A 182 -16.59 2.48 -11.98
CA GLU A 182 -16.62 1.02 -12.07
C GLU A 182 -17.19 0.34 -10.81
N ARG A 183 -17.16 1.03 -9.67
CA ARG A 183 -17.58 0.51 -8.36
C ARG A 183 -18.78 1.24 -7.77
N ASP A 184 -19.18 2.37 -8.33
CA ASP A 184 -20.40 3.09 -7.96
C ASP A 184 -21.29 3.30 -9.20
N VAL A 185 -21.66 2.21 -9.86
CA VAL A 185 -22.36 2.22 -11.16
C VAL A 185 -23.77 2.85 -11.10
N HIS A 186 -24.33 2.99 -9.90
CA HIS A 186 -25.65 3.55 -9.65
C HIS A 186 -25.62 4.95 -9.00
N GLY A 187 -24.44 5.48 -8.68
CA GLY A 187 -24.30 6.81 -8.06
C GLY A 187 -24.81 6.85 -6.61
N GLU A 188 -24.64 5.77 -5.88
CA GLU A 188 -25.03 5.59 -4.48
C GLU A 188 -23.99 6.14 -3.50
N HIS A 189 -22.84 6.59 -4.01
CA HIS A 189 -21.70 7.07 -3.24
C HIS A 189 -21.09 6.00 -2.32
N LEU A 190 -21.26 4.73 -2.70
CA LEU A 190 -20.71 3.57 -2.04
C LEU A 190 -19.86 2.76 -3.03
N VAL A 191 -18.74 2.23 -2.55
CA VAL A 191 -17.84 1.41 -3.37
C VAL A 191 -18.27 -0.05 -3.30
N PHE A 192 -18.75 -0.59 -4.43
CA PHE A 192 -19.03 -2.01 -4.59
C PHE A 192 -17.74 -2.84 -4.68
N VAL A 193 -17.71 -3.91 -3.87
CA VAL A 193 -16.62 -4.88 -3.80
C VAL A 193 -16.99 -6.12 -4.60
N ARG A 194 -16.07 -6.57 -5.47
CA ARG A 194 -16.26 -7.74 -6.35
C ARG A 194 -15.61 -9.01 -5.82
N HIS A 195 -14.67 -8.89 -4.88
CA HIS A 195 -13.96 -10.00 -4.28
C HIS A 195 -13.59 -9.66 -2.82
N PRO A 196 -13.73 -10.57 -1.83
CA PRO A 196 -13.44 -10.29 -0.42
C PRO A 196 -12.05 -9.67 -0.18
N TRP A 197 -11.03 -10.15 -0.89
CA TRP A 197 -9.66 -9.59 -0.88
C TRP A 197 -9.57 -8.08 -1.14
N GLU A 198 -10.54 -7.48 -1.86
CA GLU A 198 -10.54 -6.04 -2.10
C GLU A 198 -10.79 -5.20 -0.86
N THR A 199 -11.27 -5.83 0.21
CA THR A 199 -11.46 -5.17 1.51
C THR A 199 -10.21 -5.18 2.39
N GLY A 200 -9.22 -6.00 2.05
CA GLY A 200 -8.10 -6.32 2.95
C GLY A 200 -8.50 -7.20 4.14
N MET A 201 -9.73 -7.75 4.15
CA MET A 201 -10.26 -8.61 5.20
C MET A 201 -10.77 -9.92 4.60
N ASP A 202 -9.84 -10.69 4.03
CA ASP A 202 -10.07 -11.84 3.15
C ASP A 202 -11.09 -12.86 3.66
N ASN A 203 -11.07 -13.14 4.96
CA ASN A 203 -11.89 -14.14 5.64
C ASN A 203 -12.76 -13.54 6.75
N ALA A 204 -13.15 -12.27 6.61
CA ALA A 204 -14.08 -11.65 7.55
C ALA A 204 -15.46 -12.35 7.46
N PRO A 205 -16.13 -12.61 8.60
CA PRO A 205 -17.47 -13.23 8.61
C PRO A 205 -18.53 -12.48 7.82
N SER A 206 -18.30 -11.20 7.50
CA SER A 206 -19.18 -10.40 6.64
C SER A 206 -19.29 -10.92 5.19
N TRP A 207 -18.44 -11.88 4.80
CA TRP A 207 -18.43 -12.49 3.46
C TRP A 207 -18.94 -13.94 3.44
N ASP A 208 -19.49 -14.45 4.55
CA ASP A 208 -19.95 -15.84 4.66
C ASP A 208 -21.33 -16.09 4.00
N ASP A 209 -22.18 -15.05 3.92
CA ASP A 209 -23.55 -15.08 3.38
C ASP A 209 -23.65 -14.44 1.97
#